data_AF-A0A0G1JNJ3-F1
#
_entry.id   AF-A0A0G1JNJ3-F1
#
_cell.length_a   1.000
_cell.length_b   1.000
_cell.length_c   1.000
_cell.angle_alpha   90.00
_cell.angle_beta   90.00
_cell.angle_gamma   90.00
#
_symmetry.space_group_name_H-M   'P 1'
#
loop_
_entity.id
_entity.type
_entity.pdbx_description
1 polymer ?
#
loop_
_entity_poly.entity_id
_entity_poly.type
_entity_poly.pdbx_seq_one_letter_code
_entity_poly.pdbx_strand_id
1 'polypeptide(L)'
;MGRRGDKGFCFLMYSGKFKASFDRLKHMERIANGLELAELDLKLRGQGDIYGTMQSGIKTFKIANVYDIALLQRAKEDAELLANDLNRYPALVNKLMEKGKYIGNN
;
A
#
# COMPACT_ATOMS: atom_id res chain seq x y z
N MET A 1 -7.96 -13.16 -26.24
CA MET A 1 -7.94 -11.70 -26.49
C MET A 1 -8.27 -11.45 -27.95
N GLY A 2 -9.11 -10.46 -28.23
CA GLY A 2 -9.44 -9.99 -29.58
C GLY A 2 -8.91 -8.56 -29.78
N ARG A 3 -8.60 -8.18 -31.01
CA ARG A 3 -8.11 -6.84 -31.36
C ARG A 3 -8.89 -6.36 -32.59
N ARG A 4 -9.20 -5.05 -32.66
CA ARG A 4 -9.83 -4.43 -33.84
C ARG A 4 -11.21 -5.01 -34.25
N GLY A 5 -12.00 -5.47 -33.29
CA GLY A 5 -13.39 -5.91 -33.54
C GLY A 5 -13.55 -7.42 -33.67
N ASP A 6 -12.46 -8.19 -33.68
CA ASP A 6 -12.54 -9.65 -33.66
C ASP A 6 -12.95 -10.17 -32.28
N LYS A 7 -13.86 -11.15 -32.26
CA LYS A 7 -14.25 -11.85 -31.04
C LYS A 7 -13.07 -12.64 -30.50
N GLY A 8 -12.59 -12.26 -29.31
CA GLY A 8 -11.57 -13.00 -28.59
C GLY A 8 -12.18 -13.85 -27.48
N PHE A 9 -11.74 -15.09 -27.38
CA PHE A 9 -12.08 -15.96 -26.24
C PHE A 9 -10.91 -16.03 -25.25
N CYS A 10 -11.22 -16.30 -23.99
CA CYS A 10 -10.27 -16.56 -22.91
C CYS A 10 -10.83 -17.70 -22.06
N PHE A 11 -10.08 -18.80 -21.98
CA PHE A 11 -10.44 -19.94 -21.15
C PHE A 11 -9.59 -19.94 -19.89
N LEU A 12 -10.24 -19.88 -18.73
CA LEU A 12 -9.58 -19.90 -17.43
C LEU A 12 -9.65 -21.32 -16.87
N MET A 13 -8.51 -22.00 -16.80
CA MET A 13 -8.40 -23.33 -16.20
C MET A 13 -7.83 -23.22 -14.78
N TYR A 14 -8.49 -23.87 -13.82
CA TYR A 14 -8.08 -23.86 -12.42
C TYR A 14 -7.82 -25.28 -11.91
N SER A 15 -6.62 -25.52 -11.39
CA SER A 15 -6.21 -26.79 -10.77
C SER A 15 -5.70 -26.61 -9.33
N GLY A 16 -5.92 -25.44 -8.73
CA GLY A 16 -5.41 -25.10 -7.41
C GLY A 16 -6.23 -25.70 -6.26
N LYS A 17 -5.62 -25.74 -5.06
CA LYS A 17 -6.26 -26.21 -3.82
C LYS A 17 -6.84 -25.08 -2.95
N PHE A 18 -6.60 -23.81 -3.31
CA PHE A 18 -6.89 -22.66 -2.45
C PHE A 18 -8.11 -21.87 -2.91
N LYS A 19 -9.12 -21.76 -2.04
CA LYS A 19 -10.36 -21.02 -2.31
C LYS A 19 -10.12 -19.57 -2.78
N ALA A 20 -9.15 -18.87 -2.18
CA ALA A 20 -8.81 -17.49 -2.54
C ALA A 20 -8.35 -17.32 -4.00
N SER A 21 -7.69 -18.34 -4.58
CA SER A 21 -7.29 -18.29 -5.99
C SER A 21 -8.48 -18.51 -6.92
N PHE A 22 -9.46 -19.31 -6.50
CA PHE A 22 -10.71 -19.49 -7.23
C PHE A 22 -11.59 -18.23 -7.19
N ASP A 23 -11.70 -17.58 -6.03
CA ASP A 23 -12.49 -16.36 -5.88
C ASP A 23 -11.95 -15.22 -6.77
N ARG A 24 -10.62 -15.09 -6.89
CA ARG A 24 -9.99 -14.15 -7.85
C ARG A 24 -10.36 -14.45 -9.31
N LEU A 25 -10.35 -15.72 -9.72
CA LEU A 25 -10.79 -16.10 -11.07
C LEU A 25 -12.26 -15.76 -11.30
N LYS A 26 -13.11 -15.92 -10.28
CA LYS A 26 -14.53 -15.54 -10.36
C LYS A 26 -14.75 -14.04 -10.50
N HIS A 27 -13.90 -13.22 -9.88
CA HIS A 27 -13.92 -11.79 -10.10
C HIS A 27 -13.49 -11.42 -11.52
N MET A 28 -12.45 -12.08 -12.05
CA MET A 28 -11.99 -11.88 -13.43
C MET A 28 -13.04 -12.29 -14.49
N GLU A 29 -13.88 -13.29 -14.19
CA GLU A 29 -14.99 -13.71 -15.06
C GLU A 29 -16.12 -12.67 -15.11
N ARG A 30 -16.41 -11.99 -13.99
CA ARG A 30 -17.60 -11.13 -13.84
C ARG A 30 -17.34 -9.66 -14.11
N ILE A 31 -16.14 -9.17 -13.82
CA ILE A 31 -15.82 -7.74 -13.90
C ILE A 31 -15.25 -7.44 -15.28
N ALA A 32 -16.02 -6.70 -16.09
CA ALA A 32 -15.60 -6.28 -17.42
C ALA A 32 -14.74 -4.99 -17.40
N ASN A 33 -14.82 -4.19 -16.33
CA ASN A 33 -14.07 -2.95 -16.20
C ASN A 33 -12.68 -3.22 -15.59
N GLY A 34 -11.63 -2.89 -16.34
CA GLY A 34 -10.25 -3.12 -15.91
C GLY A 34 -9.82 -2.34 -14.67
N LEU A 35 -10.36 -1.14 -14.44
CA LEU A 35 -10.03 -0.33 -13.25
C LEU A 35 -10.65 -0.93 -11.99
N GLU A 36 -11.93 -1.29 -12.05
CA GLU A 36 -12.62 -1.94 -10.93
C GLU A 36 -11.96 -3.27 -10.56
N LEU A 37 -11.59 -4.08 -11.57
CA LEU A 37 -10.89 -5.33 -11.36
C LEU A 37 -9.52 -5.10 -10.71
N ALA A 38 -8.79 -4.05 -11.11
CA ALA A 38 -7.50 -3.70 -10.54
C ALA A 38 -7.61 -3.22 -9.08
N GLU A 39 -8.63 -2.43 -8.73
CA GLU A 39 -8.87 -2.03 -7.34
C GLU A 39 -9.19 -3.23 -6.45
N LEU A 40 -9.99 -4.17 -6.97
CA LEU A 40 -10.32 -5.39 -6.24
C LEU A 40 -9.10 -6.30 -6.10
N ASP A 41 -8.28 -6.45 -7.16
CA ASP A 41 -7.01 -7.20 -7.07
C ASP A 41 -6.09 -6.56 -6.03
N LEU A 42 -5.95 -5.24 -6.00
CA LEU A 42 -5.16 -4.52 -5.02
C LEU A 42 -5.66 -4.77 -3.58
N LYS A 43 -6.97 -4.80 -3.36
CA LYS A 43 -7.58 -5.12 -2.06
C LYS A 43 -7.34 -6.57 -1.64
N LEU A 44 -7.51 -7.53 -2.56
CA LEU A 44 -7.38 -8.96 -2.27
C LEU A 44 -5.93 -9.43 -2.16
N ARG A 45 -5.04 -8.86 -2.97
CA ARG A 45 -3.60 -9.18 -3.03
C ARG A 45 -2.78 -8.33 -2.05
N GLY A 46 -3.29 -7.17 -1.68
CA GLY A 46 -2.55 -6.12 -0.98
C GLY A 46 -1.70 -5.29 -1.94
N GLN A 47 -1.15 -4.18 -1.44
CA GLN A 47 -0.34 -3.19 -2.18
C GLN A 47 0.92 -3.73 -2.87
N GLY A 48 1.27 -4.99 -2.68
CA GLY A 48 2.62 -5.44 -2.99
C GLY A 48 3.65 -4.51 -2.33
N ASP A 49 4.82 -4.40 -2.95
CA ASP A 49 5.90 -3.56 -2.46
C ASP A 49 5.94 -2.25 -3.24
N ILE A 50 5.33 -1.19 -2.69
CA ILE A 50 5.16 0.12 -3.36
C ILE A 50 6.52 0.73 -3.75
N TYR A 51 7.60 0.36 -3.05
CA TYR A 51 8.94 0.89 -3.26
C TYR A 51 9.86 -0.03 -4.07
N GLY A 52 9.35 -1.14 -4.60
CA GLY A 52 10.13 -2.06 -5.45
C GLY A 52 11.30 -2.75 -4.76
N THR A 53 11.48 -2.53 -3.45
CA THR A 53 12.53 -3.15 -2.67
C THR A 53 11.93 -3.77 -1.42
N MET A 54 11.63 -5.05 -1.52
CA MET A 54 11.70 -5.93 -0.37
C MET A 54 13.20 -6.14 -0.08
N GLN A 55 13.93 -5.05 0.18
CA GLN A 55 15.04 -5.17 1.10
C GLN A 55 14.37 -5.47 2.44
N SER A 56 14.80 -6.55 3.07
CA SER A 56 14.41 -7.05 4.38
C SER A 56 14.52 -6.03 5.54
N GLY A 57 14.77 -4.75 5.26
CA GLY A 57 15.01 -3.66 6.22
C GLY A 57 13.96 -2.54 6.24
N ILE A 58 13.03 -2.43 5.29
CA ILE A 58 11.93 -1.44 5.42
C ILE A 58 10.89 -2.01 6.37
N LYS A 59 10.75 -1.38 7.53
CA LYS A 59 9.81 -1.78 8.58
C LYS A 59 8.39 -1.76 8.00
N THR A 60 7.82 -2.94 7.83
CA THR A 60 6.36 -3.09 7.79
C THR A 60 5.80 -2.35 9.00
N PHE A 61 4.86 -1.43 8.79
CA PHE A 61 4.18 -0.78 9.91
C PHE A 61 3.56 -1.88 10.78
N LYS A 62 4.02 -2.01 12.03
CA LYS A 62 3.56 -3.08 12.94
C LYS A 62 2.10 -2.94 13.35
N ILE A 63 1.56 -1.72 13.22
CA ILE A 63 0.24 -1.33 13.76
C ILE A 63 -0.54 -0.48 12.74
N ALA A 64 0.14 0.34 11.93
CA ALA A 64 -0.52 1.25 11.00
C ALA A 64 -0.76 0.61 9.63
N ASN A 65 -1.94 0.86 9.06
CA ASN A 65 -2.25 0.55 7.68
C ASN A 65 -2.02 1.82 6.84
N VAL A 66 -1.24 1.72 5.76
CA VAL A 66 -0.97 2.84 4.84
C VAL A 66 -2.25 3.34 4.16
N TYR A 67 -3.29 2.52 4.12
CA TYR A 67 -4.61 2.91 3.62
C TYR A 67 -5.49 3.64 4.65
N ASP A 68 -5.09 3.73 5.92
CA ASP A 68 -5.79 4.57 6.89
C ASP A 68 -5.33 6.02 6.72
N ILE A 69 -5.86 6.65 5.67
CA ILE A 69 -5.55 8.04 5.30
C ILE A 69 -5.87 8.98 6.46
N ALA A 70 -6.90 8.70 7.25
CA ALA A 70 -7.28 9.51 8.40
C ALA A 70 -6.26 9.40 9.55
N LEU A 71 -5.69 8.21 9.79
CA LEU A 71 -4.59 8.04 10.74
C LEU A 71 -3.31 8.72 10.26
N LEU A 72 -2.97 8.57 8.98
CA LEU A 72 -1.79 9.21 8.40
C LEU A 72 -1.88 10.74 8.45
N GLN A 73 -3.06 11.28 8.13
CA GLN A 73 -3.31 12.71 8.17
C GLN A 73 -3.17 13.26 9.60
N ARG A 74 -3.78 12.60 10.59
CA ARG A 74 -3.62 12.99 12.01
C ARG A 74 -2.18 12.89 12.49
N ALA A 75 -1.48 11.82 12.14
CA ALA A 75 -0.07 11.67 12.51
C ALA A 75 0.82 12.77 11.91
N LYS A 76 0.52 13.21 10.69
CA LYS A 76 1.19 14.34 10.05
C LYS A 76 0.90 15.65 10.79
N GLU A 77 -0.37 15.93 11.06
CA GLU A 77 -0.80 17.14 11.79
C GLU A 77 -0.17 17.21 13.19
N ASP A 78 -0.17 16.11 13.93
CA ASP A 78 0.47 16.00 15.24
C ASP A 78 1.98 16.27 15.15
N ALA A 79 2.65 15.73 14.13
CA ALA A 79 4.08 15.95 13.91
C ALA A 79 4.39 17.42 13.56
N GLU A 80 3.54 18.08 12.76
CA GLU A 80 3.69 19.51 12.44
C GLU A 80 3.46 20.40 13.67
N LEU A 81 2.49 20.06 14.53
CA LEU A 81 2.28 20.76 15.80
C LEU A 81 3.49 20.63 16.72
N LEU A 82 4.03 19.41 16.85
CA LEU A 82 5.22 19.14 17.65
C LEU A 82 6.48 19.82 17.10
N ALA A 83 6.60 19.94 15.77
CA ALA A 83 7.73 20.60 15.10
C ALA A 83 7.94 22.05 15.57
N ASN A 84 6.86 22.78 15.82
CA ASN A 84 6.90 24.18 16.23
C ASN A 84 7.41 24.37 17.67
N ASP A 85 7.26 23.36 18.54
CA ASP A 85 7.60 23.41 19.97
C ASP A 85 8.59 22.30 20.39
N LEU A 86 9.48 21.90 19.49
CA LEU A 86 10.44 20.81 19.74
C LEU A 86 11.32 21.05 20.98
N ASN A 87 11.60 22.31 21.30
CA ASN A 87 12.39 22.74 22.46
C ASN A 87 11.76 22.32 23.80
N ARG A 88 10.44 22.08 23.83
CA ARG A 88 9.72 21.62 25.02
C ARG A 88 9.96 20.14 25.33
N TYR A 89 10.51 19.38 24.39
CA TYR A 89 10.72 17.94 24.50
C TYR A 89 12.19 17.56 24.23
N PRO A 90 13.11 17.91 25.15
CA PRO A 90 14.55 17.69 24.95
C PRO A 90 14.93 16.22 24.75
N ALA A 91 14.22 15.29 25.42
CA ALA A 91 14.42 13.85 25.22
C ALA A 91 14.03 13.37 23.80
N LEU A 92 13.03 14.00 23.17
CA LEU A 92 12.63 13.70 21.81
C LEU A 92 13.66 14.23 20.82
N VAL A 93 14.15 15.46 21.03
CA VAL A 93 15.23 16.07 20.23
C VAL A 93 16.47 15.19 20.24
N ASN A 94 16.93 14.76 21.42
CA ASN A 94 18.10 13.88 21.54
C ASN A 94 17.93 12.57 20.77
N LYS A 95 16.74 11.96 20.86
CA LYS A 95 16.42 10.70 20.17
C LYS A 95 16.31 10.84 18.65
N LEU A 96 15.87 12.00 18.16
CA LEU A 96 15.87 12.34 16.73
C LEU A 96 17.29 12.54 16.22
N MET A 97 18.15 13.22 17.00
CA MET A 97 19.56 13.45 16.67
C MET A 97 20.36 12.14 16.63
N GLU A 98 20.14 11.23 17.57
CA GLU A 98 20.81 9.90 17.62
C GLU A 98 20.48 8.99 16.43
N LYS A 99 19.29 9.14 15.82
CA LYS A 99 18.82 8.24 14.75
C LYS A 99 19.11 8.70 13.32
N GLY A 100 19.74 9.88 13.15
CA GLY A 100 20.37 10.27 11.89
C GLY A 100 19.48 11.02 10.89
N LYS A 101 20.01 12.17 10.46
CA LYS A 101 19.61 13.10 9.38
C LYS A 101 18.21 13.69 9.50
N TYR A 102 18.11 14.76 10.28
CA TYR A 102 17.18 15.84 9.98
C TYR A 102 17.54 16.40 8.60
N ILE A 103 16.82 15.97 7.56
CA ILE A 103 16.76 16.73 6.30
C ILE A 103 15.79 17.86 6.62
N GLY A 104 16.33 18.95 7.18
CA GLY A 104 15.60 20.20 7.27
C GLY A 104 15.28 20.67 5.87
N ASN A 105 14.03 21.05 5.64
CA ASN A 105 13.62 21.71 4.41
C ASN A 105 14.50 22.95 4.19
N ASN A 106 15.21 22.96 3.08
CA ASN A 106 15.45 24.16 2.30
C ASN A 106 14.78 23.94 0.94
#